data_AF-A0AAQ2G5Q1-F1
#
_entry.id   AF-A0AAQ2G5Q1-F1
#
_cell.length_a   1.000
_cell.length_b   1.000
_cell.length_c   1.000
_cell.angle_alpha   90.00
_cell.angle_beta   90.00
_cell.angle_gamma   90.00
#
_symmetry.space_group_name_H-M   'P 1'
#
loop_
_entity.id
_entity.type
_entity.pdbx_description
1 polymer ?
#
loop_
_entity_poly.entity_id
_entity_poly.type
_entity_poly.pdbx_seq_one_letter_code
_entity_poly.pdbx_strand_id
1 'polypeptide(L)'
;VCGGAGDSLFDAVRASGADVYVTADLRHHPASEARETAAPGEGRPALVDVSHWASESLWLEHGARALEAALAERGLGVTTLFSDHRSDPWDFLVGGERADEGSHA
;
A
#
# COMPACT_ATOMS: atom_id res chain seq x y z
N VAL A 1 -8.19 2.90 4.02
CA VAL A 1 -6.78 2.78 3.59
C VAL A 1 -5.97 2.37 4.80
N CYS A 2 -5.06 1.41 4.65
CA CYS A 2 -4.06 1.04 5.67
C CYS A 2 -2.70 0.97 4.96
N GLY A 3 -1.66 1.62 5.49
CA GLY A 3 -0.29 1.38 5.03
C GLY A 3 0.19 0.00 5.45
N GLY A 4 1.13 -0.57 4.70
CA GLY A 4 1.73 -1.86 5.03
C GLY A 4 0.75 -3.04 4.92
N ALA A 5 1.09 -4.13 5.61
CA ALA A 5 0.38 -5.40 5.56
C ALA A 5 -0.94 -5.37 6.37
N GLY A 6 -2.06 -5.18 5.67
CA GLY A 6 -3.36 -4.92 6.28
C GLY A 6 -4.42 -6.01 6.11
N ASP A 7 -4.05 -7.24 5.73
CA ASP A 7 -5.01 -8.33 5.52
C ASP A 7 -5.76 -8.76 6.80
N SER A 8 -5.14 -8.57 7.97
CA SER A 8 -5.78 -8.80 9.28
C SER A 8 -6.96 -7.87 9.59
N LEU A 9 -7.15 -6.79 8.81
CA LEU A 9 -8.16 -5.76 9.07
C LEU A 9 -9.44 -5.94 8.23
N PHE A 10 -9.58 -7.02 7.44
CA PHE A 10 -10.72 -7.15 6.53
C PHE A 10 -12.08 -7.05 7.20
N ASP A 11 -12.27 -7.59 8.42
CA ASP A 11 -13.54 -7.46 9.14
C ASP A 11 -13.85 -6.02 9.54
N ALA A 12 -12.83 -5.29 10.01
CA ALA A 12 -12.97 -3.87 10.34
C ALA A 12 -13.29 -3.03 9.08
N VAL A 13 -12.66 -3.37 7.96
CA VAL A 13 -12.91 -2.70 6.68
C VAL A 13 -14.32 -2.97 6.17
N ARG A 14 -14.81 -4.21 6.25
CA ARG A 14 -16.21 -4.53 5.91
C ARG A 14 -17.19 -3.76 6.78
N ALA A 15 -16.95 -3.73 8.10
CA ALA A 15 -17.79 -2.99 9.04
C ALA A 15 -17.78 -1.47 8.79
N SER A 16 -16.68 -0.93 8.25
CA SER A 16 -16.59 0.49 7.87
C SER A 16 -17.45 0.84 6.64
N GLY A 17 -17.89 -0.17 5.88
CA GLY A 17 -18.66 0.01 4.66
C GLY A 17 -17.85 0.51 3.46
N ALA A 18 -16.52 0.45 3.53
CA ALA A 18 -15.63 0.92 2.48
C ALA A 18 -15.88 0.19 1.14
N ASP A 19 -15.97 0.96 0.05
CA ASP A 19 -16.07 0.41 -1.31
C ASP A 19 -14.73 -0.14 -1.81
N VAL A 20 -13.62 0.48 -1.38
CA VAL A 20 -12.27 0.11 -1.79
C VAL A 20 -11.37 0.06 -0.56
N TYR A 21 -10.55 -0.99 -0.49
CA TYR A 21 -9.51 -1.14 0.50
C TYR A 21 -8.13 -1.15 -0.17
N VAL A 22 -7.36 -0.10 0.13
CA VAL A 22 -5.97 0.05 -0.30
C VAL A 22 -5.06 -0.34 0.85
N THR A 23 -4.18 -1.32 0.61
CA THR A 23 -3.16 -1.83 1.55
C THR A 23 -2.00 -2.45 0.76
N ALA A 24 -1.00 -3.01 1.44
CA ALA A 24 0.09 -3.75 0.83
C ALA A 24 0.12 -5.22 1.29
N ASP A 25 0.99 -6.02 0.67
CA ASP A 25 1.34 -7.39 1.04
C ASP A 25 0.14 -8.33 1.14
N LEU A 26 -0.83 -8.19 0.22
CA LEU A 26 -1.99 -9.07 0.22
C LEU A 26 -1.60 -10.48 -0.22
N ARG A 27 -1.76 -11.43 0.71
CA ARG A 27 -1.59 -12.85 0.43
C ARG A 27 -2.77 -13.39 -0.38
N HIS A 28 -2.50 -14.38 -1.22
CA HIS A 28 -3.50 -14.97 -2.13
C HIS A 28 -4.78 -15.44 -1.40
N HIS A 29 -4.65 -16.27 -0.37
CA HIS A 29 -5.82 -16.84 0.32
C HIS A 29 -6.67 -15.78 1.03
N PRO A 30 -6.11 -14.93 1.92
CA PRO A 30 -6.90 -13.86 2.56
C PRO A 30 -7.60 -12.94 1.56
N ALA A 31 -6.93 -12.54 0.47
CA ALA A 31 -7.52 -11.67 -0.54
C ALA A 31 -8.66 -12.36 -1.30
N SER A 32 -8.48 -13.63 -1.70
CA SER A 32 -9.51 -14.41 -2.39
C SER A 32 -10.72 -14.66 -1.49
N GLU A 33 -10.49 -15.12 -0.25
CA GLU A 33 -11.55 -15.29 0.75
C GLU A 33 -12.28 -13.98 1.00
N ALA A 34 -11.57 -12.85 1.06
CA ALA A 34 -12.18 -11.56 1.28
C ALA A 34 -13.15 -11.16 0.17
N ARG A 35 -12.86 -11.54 -1.07
CA ARG A 35 -13.72 -11.32 -2.24
C ARG A 35 -14.88 -12.31 -2.29
N GLU A 36 -14.65 -13.58 -1.95
CA GLU A 36 -15.68 -14.62 -1.97
C GLU A 36 -16.72 -14.46 -0.87
N THR A 37 -16.30 -13.97 0.30
CA THR A 37 -17.17 -13.71 1.46
C THR A 37 -17.87 -12.34 1.40
N ALA A 38 -17.59 -11.54 0.37
CA ALA A 38 -18.31 -10.28 0.16
C ALA A 38 -19.81 -10.59 -0.05
N ALA A 39 -20.68 -9.78 0.57
CA ALA A 39 -22.13 -10.01 0.52
C ALA A 39 -22.60 -10.12 -0.95
N PRO A 40 -23.45 -11.13 -1.28
CA PRO A 40 -23.93 -11.33 -2.64
C PRO A 40 -24.58 -10.05 -3.20
N GLY A 41 -24.01 -9.53 -4.28
CA GLY A 41 -24.47 -8.30 -4.93
C GLY A 41 -23.80 -7.00 -4.45
N GLU A 42 -23.01 -7.02 -3.37
CA GLU A 42 -22.29 -5.82 -2.90
C GLU A 42 -20.83 -5.78 -3.38
N GLY A 43 -20.16 -6.93 -3.50
CA GLY A 43 -18.81 -7.03 -4.12
C GLY A 43 -17.71 -6.18 -3.47
N ARG A 44 -17.92 -5.72 -2.23
CA ARG A 44 -17.06 -4.76 -1.52
C ARG A 44 -16.40 -5.35 -0.26
N PRO A 45 -15.21 -4.86 0.13
CA PRO A 45 -14.41 -3.87 -0.60
C PRO A 45 -13.72 -4.47 -1.82
N ALA A 46 -13.60 -3.69 -2.90
CA ALA A 46 -12.60 -3.97 -3.93
C ALA A 46 -11.20 -3.79 -3.32
N LEU A 47 -10.27 -4.67 -3.68
CA LEU A 47 -8.92 -4.69 -3.12
C LEU A 47 -7.93 -4.02 -4.08
N VAL A 48 -7.11 -3.11 -3.55
CA VAL A 48 -5.97 -2.52 -4.25
C VAL A 48 -4.73 -2.81 -3.42
N ASP A 49 -3.87 -3.66 -3.96
CA ASP A 49 -2.56 -3.97 -3.40
C ASP A 49 -1.53 -2.99 -3.98
N VAL A 50 -0.81 -2.28 -3.11
CA VAL A 50 0.26 -1.36 -3.47
C VAL A 50 1.59 -1.85 -2.89
N SER A 51 2.69 -1.29 -3.38
CA SER A 51 3.99 -1.50 -2.73
C SER A 51 3.94 -1.13 -1.25
N HIS A 52 4.48 -2.02 -0.40
CA HIS A 52 4.60 -1.78 1.04
C HIS A 52 5.38 -0.50 1.31
N TRP A 53 6.57 -0.40 0.71
CA TRP A 53 7.41 0.80 0.83
C TRP A 53 6.68 2.05 0.35
N ALA A 54 5.97 1.97 -0.78
CA ALA A 54 5.24 3.12 -1.31
C ALA A 54 4.10 3.56 -0.37
N SER A 55 3.42 2.63 0.27
CA SER A 55 2.32 2.94 1.20
C SER A 55 2.79 3.60 2.50
N GLU A 56 3.99 3.24 2.99
CA GLU A 56 4.50 3.71 4.28
C GLU A 56 5.47 4.89 4.14
N SER A 57 6.23 5.00 3.05
CA SER A 57 7.16 6.11 2.85
C SER A 57 6.48 7.49 2.86
N LEU A 58 5.22 7.55 2.44
CA LEU A 58 4.43 8.79 2.37
C LEU A 58 4.24 9.49 3.71
N TRP A 59 4.20 8.75 4.83
CA TRP A 59 3.97 9.38 6.14
C TRP A 59 5.24 9.83 6.83
N LEU A 60 6.42 9.34 6.44
CA LEU A 60 7.69 9.58 7.16
C LEU A 60 8.00 11.06 7.31
N GLU A 61 7.83 11.84 6.24
CA GLU A 61 8.08 13.30 6.27
C GLU A 61 7.11 14.03 7.21
N HIS A 62 5.86 13.58 7.28
CA HIS A 62 4.88 14.14 8.20
C HIS A 62 5.19 13.73 9.65
N GLY A 63 5.57 12.47 9.87
CA GLY A 63 6.01 11.97 11.18
C GLY A 63 7.24 12.72 11.70
N ALA A 64 8.16 13.08 10.81
CA ALA A 64 9.33 13.91 11.10
C ALA A 64 8.95 15.25 11.72
N ARG A 65 8.09 15.99 11.00
CA ARG A 65 7.64 17.31 11.43
C ARG A 65 6.87 17.23 12.73
N ALA A 66 6.02 16.22 12.88
CA ALA A 66 5.27 15.98 14.11
C ALA A 66 6.21 15.70 15.30
N LEU A 67 7.26 14.90 15.09
CA LEU A 67 8.27 14.60 16.11
C LEU A 67 9.09 15.84 16.49
N GLU A 68 9.56 16.59 15.50
CA GLU A 68 10.30 17.85 15.73
C GLU A 68 9.45 18.86 16.50
N ALA A 69 8.18 19.04 16.13
CA ALA A 69 7.25 19.92 16.82
C ALA A 69 7.04 19.48 18.28
N ALA A 70 6.75 18.20 18.51
CA ALA A 70 6.53 17.65 19.85
C ALA A 70 7.77 17.76 20.76
N LEU A 71 8.98 17.70 20.19
CA LEU A 71 10.23 17.88 20.92
C LEU A 71 10.53 19.37 21.18
N ALA A 72 10.24 20.25 20.21
CA ALA A 72 10.38 21.68 20.38
C ALA A 72 9.49 22.23 21.50
N GLU A 73 8.26 21.73 21.63
CA GLU A 73 7.35 22.05 22.75
C GLU A 73 7.96 21.72 24.13
N ARG A 74 8.91 20.78 24.16
CA ARG A 74 9.63 20.35 25.38
C ARG A 74 10.99 21.05 25.52
N GLY A 75 11.28 22.05 24.69
CA GLY A 75 12.55 22.78 24.67
C GLY A 75 13.72 21.99 24.06
N LEU A 76 13.44 20.92 23.30
CA LEU A 76 14.45 20.09 22.65
C LEU A 76 14.48 20.36 21.15
N GLY A 77 15.58 20.93 20.65
CA GLY A 77 15.83 21.07 19.22
C GLY A 77 16.48 19.81 18.66
N VAL A 78 15.86 19.20 17.66
CA VAL A 78 16.43 18.08 16.90
C VAL A 78 16.34 18.34 15.41
N THR A 79 17.15 17.61 14.64
CA THR A 79 17.09 17.60 13.18
C THR A 79 16.78 16.19 12.73
N THR A 80 15.73 16.02 11.92
CA THR A 80 15.40 14.74 11.30
C THR A 80 16.07 14.62 9.93
N LEU A 81 16.49 13.40 9.59
CA LEU A 81 17.07 13.05 8.29
C LEU A 81 16.36 11.80 7.78
N PHE A 82 16.05 11.78 6.48
CA PHE A 82 15.47 10.63 5.79
C PHE A 82 16.37 10.22 4.64
N SER A 83 16.42 8.92 4.41
CA SER A 83 16.98 8.39 3.17
C SER A 83 16.00 8.68 2.04
N ASP A 84 16.47 9.31 0.96
CA ASP A 84 15.73 9.46 -0.30
C ASP A 84 15.81 8.20 -1.19
N HIS A 85 16.62 7.23 -0.78
CA HIS A 85 16.76 5.96 -1.47
C HIS A 85 15.48 5.13 -1.37
N ARG A 86 14.85 4.86 -2.52
CA ARG A 86 13.74 3.90 -2.65
C ARG A 86 14.23 2.50 -2.33
N SER A 87 13.79 1.95 -1.21
CA SER A 87 14.12 0.58 -0.77
C SER A 87 13.02 -0.43 -1.09
N ASP A 88 12.19 -0.15 -2.10
CA ASP A 88 11.21 -1.09 -2.61
C ASP A 88 11.94 -2.27 -3.29
N PRO A 89 11.78 -3.51 -2.83
CA PRO A 89 12.44 -4.66 -3.45
C PRO A 89 11.81 -5.05 -4.78
N TRP A 90 10.63 -4.52 -5.12
CA TRP A 90 9.90 -4.83 -6.33
C TRP A 90 9.97 -3.68 -7.33
N ASP A 91 10.20 -4.02 -8.59
CA ASP A 91 10.02 -3.09 -9.70
C ASP A 91 8.94 -3.62 -10.62
N PHE A 92 8.02 -2.75 -11.04
CA PHE A 92 6.92 -3.15 -11.90
C PHE A 92 7.37 -3.18 -13.35
N LEU A 93 7.32 -4.37 -13.95
CA LEU A 93 7.62 -4.58 -15.36
C LEU A 93 6.33 -4.86 -16.11
N VAL A 94 5.95 -3.97 -17.04
CA VAL A 94 5.00 -4.32 -18.10
C VAL A 94 5.80 -4.98 -19.20
N GLY A 95 5.63 -6.30 -19.40
CA GLY A 95 6.25 -6.99 -20.51
C GLY A 95 5.79 -6.37 -21.84
N GLY A 96 6.71 -5.76 -22.58
CA GLY A 96 6.42 -5.32 -23.95
C GLY A 96 6.21 -6.54 -24.84
N GLU A 97 5.12 -6.57 -25.60
CA GLU A 97 5.00 -7.52 -26.70
C GLU A 97 6.19 -7.29 -27.63
N ARG A 98 7.05 -8.30 -27.80
CA ARG A 98 8.01 -8.30 -28.90
C ARG A 98 7.16 -8.33 -30.18
N ALA A 99 7.26 -7.26 -30.97
CA ALA A 99 6.74 -7.28 -32.32
C ALA A 99 7.34 -8.52 -33.02
N ASP A 100 6.46 -9.43 -33.44
CA ASP A 100 6.84 -10.55 -34.27
C ASP A 100 7.26 -9.97 -35.64
N GLU A 101 8.56 -9.73 -35.80
CA GLU A 101 9.12 -9.44 -37.11
C GLU A 101 8.98 -10.70 -37.96
N GLY A 102 7.90 -10.71 -38.74
CA GLY A 102 7.39 -11.86 -39.46
C GLY A 102 8.45 -12.62 -40.26
N SER A 103 8.42 -13.93 -40.06
CA SER A 103 8.94 -14.91 -41.02
C SER A 103 8.08 -14.87 -42.29
N HIS A 104 8.49 -14.06 -43.27
CA HIS A 104 8.06 -14.20 -44.66
C HIS A 104 9.20 -13.88 -45.63
N ALA A 105 9.96 -14.92 -46.00
CA ALA A 105 10.31 -15.25 -47.39
C ALA A 105 11.01 -16.62 -47.42
#